data_AF-A0A4Y2AGM5-F1
#
_entry.id   AF-A0A4Y2AGM5-F1
#
_cell.length_a   1.000
_cell.length_b   1.000
_cell.length_c   1.000
_cell.angle_alpha   90.00
_cell.angle_beta   90.00
_cell.angle_gamma   90.00
#
_symmetry.space_group_name_H-M   'P 1'
#
loop_
_entity.id
_entity.type
_entity.pdbx_description
1 polymer ?
#
loop_
_entity_poly.entity_id
_entity_poly.type
_entity_poly.pdbx_seq_one_letter_code
_entity_poly.pdbx_strand_id
1 'polypeptide(L)'
;MGGKKSGLESRLREKCPHLLDIDGDSCHHAHNAAKLFCKPFGLHLESLFTDIHNDFKWSPDLRAALMEICEVLNNKYTMPQNYISFRWLSVYVVAQDFSRMISALTLFYFSFLSRSEKTNFLPVVINIYKLHNVTEAGKEFIHKMHSRLAEKNMTQAGKDRKSRIAEKLFENSLTTKLITNLLVSVLPLLQEYVKLFESGTPLIHKLHDKQFELIKSFLACFMKPEVLATLGDSTKKK
;
A
#
# COMPACT_ATOMS: atom_id res chain seq x y z
N MET A 1 -15.41 -20.04 -6.18
CA MET A 1 -16.21 -21.27 -6.44
C MET A 1 -17.72 -21.05 -6.23
N GLY A 2 -18.17 -20.10 -5.40
CA GLY A 2 -19.59 -19.79 -5.15
C GLY A 2 -20.25 -18.75 -6.09
N GLY A 3 -20.09 -18.86 -7.41
CA GLY A 3 -20.78 -17.96 -8.34
C GLY A 3 -22.30 -18.21 -8.38
N LYS A 4 -23.13 -17.19 -8.12
CA LYS A 4 -24.60 -17.30 -7.92
C LYS A 4 -25.43 -18.03 -9.00
N LYS A 5 -24.94 -18.16 -10.24
CA LYS A 5 -25.72 -18.73 -11.37
C LYS A 5 -25.12 -20.01 -11.98
N SER A 6 -23.80 -20.20 -11.87
CA SER A 6 -23.09 -21.32 -12.50
C SER A 6 -21.83 -21.72 -11.74
N GLY A 7 -21.70 -21.27 -10.49
CA GLY A 7 -20.63 -21.67 -9.60
C GLY A 7 -20.66 -23.17 -9.37
N LEU A 8 -19.46 -23.76 -9.26
CA LEU A 8 -19.29 -25.17 -8.94
C LEU A 8 -20.11 -25.57 -7.71
N GLU A 9 -20.07 -24.73 -6.68
CA GLU A 9 -20.83 -24.93 -5.45
C GLU A 9 -22.35 -24.93 -5.69
N SER A 10 -22.88 -23.95 -6.44
CA SER A 10 -24.31 -23.88 -6.76
C SER A 10 -24.79 -25.13 -7.50
N ARG A 11 -24.00 -25.62 -8.47
CA ARG A 11 -24.30 -26.86 -9.21
C ARG A 11 -24.15 -28.13 -8.35
N LEU A 12 -23.22 -28.13 -7.40
CA LEU A 12 -23.05 -29.22 -6.44
C LEU A 12 -24.22 -29.29 -5.46
N ARG A 13 -24.72 -28.14 -4.98
CA ARG A 13 -25.89 -28.09 -4.08
C ARG A 13 -27.18 -28.53 -4.76
N GLU A 14 -27.35 -28.25 -6.05
CA GLU A 14 -28.48 -28.79 -6.84
C GLU A 14 -28.51 -30.32 -6.83
N LYS A 15 -27.34 -30.98 -6.86
CA LYS A 15 -27.21 -32.44 -6.87
C LYS A 15 -27.06 -33.07 -5.47
N CYS A 16 -26.55 -32.31 -4.51
CA CYS A 16 -26.22 -32.74 -3.17
C CYS A 16 -26.67 -31.67 -2.15
N PRO A 17 -27.98 -31.53 -1.88
CA PRO A 17 -28.52 -30.47 -1.02
C PRO A 17 -28.06 -30.57 0.44
N HIS A 18 -27.60 -31.74 0.87
CA HIS A 18 -27.08 -32.00 2.21
C HIS A 18 -25.58 -31.66 2.37
N LEU A 19 -24.93 -31.14 1.34
CA LEU A 19 -23.52 -30.78 1.41
C LEU A 19 -23.31 -29.67 2.45
N LEU A 20 -22.49 -29.95 3.47
CA LEU A 20 -22.13 -28.99 4.51
C LEU A 20 -21.54 -27.74 3.85
N ASP A 21 -22.11 -26.58 4.17
CA ASP A 21 -21.56 -25.30 3.74
C ASP A 21 -20.32 -24.96 4.56
N ILE A 22 -19.16 -25.24 3.98
CA ILE A 22 -17.89 -24.72 4.46
C ILE A 22 -17.68 -23.45 3.64
N ASP A 23 -18.07 -22.30 4.20
CA ASP A 23 -17.88 -20.97 3.60
C ASP A 23 -16.39 -20.73 3.27
N GLY A 24 -16.09 -19.57 2.69
CA GLY A 24 -14.74 -19.11 2.44
C GLY A 24 -13.83 -19.25 3.66
N ASP A 25 -12.54 -19.49 3.41
CA ASP A 25 -11.56 -19.53 4.48
C ASP A 25 -11.48 -18.16 5.19
N SER A 26 -11.22 -18.17 6.50
CA SER A 26 -11.23 -16.93 7.29
C SER A 26 -10.19 -15.90 6.83
N CYS A 27 -9.10 -16.33 6.18
CA CYS A 27 -8.10 -15.44 5.61
C CYS A 27 -8.65 -14.70 4.38
N HIS A 28 -9.45 -15.38 3.56
CA HIS A 28 -10.16 -14.81 2.44
C HIS A 28 -11.15 -13.73 2.90
N HIS A 29 -11.86 -13.96 4.00
CA HIS A 29 -12.70 -12.93 4.61
C HIS A 29 -11.89 -11.71 5.06
N ALA A 30 -10.71 -11.89 5.67
CA ALA A 30 -9.83 -10.77 6.03
C ALA A 30 -9.37 -9.98 4.80
N HIS A 31 -8.99 -10.65 3.71
CA HIS A 31 -8.66 -9.97 2.45
C HIS A 31 -9.84 -9.18 1.88
N ASN A 32 -11.04 -9.77 1.87
CA ASN A 32 -12.24 -9.12 1.36
C ASN A 32 -12.65 -7.93 2.22
N ALA A 33 -12.57 -8.05 3.55
CA ALA A 33 -12.84 -6.98 4.49
C ALA A 33 -11.88 -5.80 4.28
N ALA A 34 -10.58 -6.07 4.12
CA ALA A 34 -9.57 -5.05 3.85
C ALA A 34 -9.85 -4.31 2.54
N LYS A 35 -10.19 -5.05 1.48
CA LYS A 35 -10.56 -4.47 0.18
C LYS A 35 -11.83 -3.63 0.27
N LEU A 36 -12.83 -4.08 1.02
CA LEU A 36 -14.07 -3.34 1.24
C LEU A 36 -13.83 -2.06 2.04
N PHE A 37 -13.02 -2.14 3.10
CA PHE A 37 -12.59 -1.00 3.90
C PHE A 37 -11.92 0.07 3.04
N CYS A 38 -11.15 -0.33 2.03
CA CYS A 38 -10.43 0.61 1.16
C CYS A 38 -11.22 1.08 -0.06
N LYS A 39 -12.41 0.52 -0.31
CA LYS A 39 -13.26 0.89 -1.45
C LYS A 39 -13.56 2.40 -1.53
N PRO A 40 -13.83 3.13 -0.43
CA PRO A 40 -14.07 4.58 -0.48
C PRO A 40 -12.89 5.39 -1.00
N PHE A 41 -11.66 4.86 -0.95
CA PHE A 41 -10.45 5.56 -1.42
C PHE A 41 -10.24 5.46 -2.93
N GLY A 42 -11.16 4.82 -3.68
CA GLY A 42 -11.16 4.89 -5.14
C GLY A 42 -9.91 4.33 -5.82
N LEU A 43 -9.25 3.34 -5.22
CA LEU A 43 -7.99 2.75 -5.70
C LEU A 43 -6.83 3.77 -5.79
N HIS A 44 -6.86 4.83 -4.98
CA HIS A 44 -5.90 5.93 -5.04
C HIS A 44 -4.44 5.46 -4.93
N LEU A 45 -4.13 4.66 -3.91
CA LEU A 45 -2.78 4.13 -3.68
C LEU A 45 -2.47 2.94 -4.57
N GLU A 46 -3.44 2.07 -4.84
CA GLU A 46 -3.27 0.89 -5.69
C GLU A 46 -2.84 1.26 -7.11
N SER A 47 -3.49 2.28 -7.69
CA SER A 47 -3.12 2.79 -9.01
C SER A 47 -1.80 3.56 -8.97
N LEU A 48 -1.49 4.28 -7.88
CA LEU A 48 -0.17 4.92 -7.69
C LEU A 48 0.95 3.87 -7.65
N PHE A 49 0.78 2.80 -6.88
CA PHE A 49 1.76 1.72 -6.77
C PHE A 49 1.96 0.99 -8.08
N THR A 50 0.88 0.76 -8.83
CA THR A 50 0.96 0.17 -10.17
C THR A 50 1.76 1.06 -11.12
N ASP A 51 1.48 2.37 -11.14
CA ASP A 51 2.18 3.32 -11.99
C ASP A 51 3.67 3.43 -11.62
N ILE A 52 3.99 3.55 -10.32
CA ILE A 52 5.38 3.57 -9.83
C ILE A 52 6.08 2.25 -10.21
N HIS A 53 5.49 1.09 -9.91
CA HIS A 53 6.09 -0.20 -10.25
C HIS A 53 6.42 -0.31 -11.74
N ASN A 54 5.49 0.12 -12.61
CA ASN A 54 5.66 0.05 -14.06
C ASN A 54 6.82 0.93 -14.57
N ASP A 55 7.21 1.99 -13.86
CA ASP A 55 8.40 2.78 -14.20
C ASP A 55 9.70 2.06 -13.88
N PHE A 56 9.73 1.25 -12.82
CA PHE A 56 10.95 0.61 -12.37
C PHE A 56 11.08 -0.84 -12.88
N LYS A 57 9.98 -1.50 -13.26
CA LYS A 57 9.96 -2.95 -13.60
C LYS A 57 10.95 -3.35 -14.69
N TRP A 58 11.27 -2.47 -15.65
CA TRP A 58 12.18 -2.78 -16.76
C TRP A 58 13.24 -1.71 -17.02
N SER A 59 13.50 -0.82 -16.07
CA SER A 59 14.40 0.33 -16.25
C SER A 59 15.51 0.34 -15.20
N PRO A 60 16.62 -0.40 -15.43
CA PRO A 60 17.76 -0.47 -14.50
C PRO A 60 18.36 0.90 -14.19
N ASP A 61 18.41 1.76 -15.19
CA ASP A 61 18.83 3.15 -15.13
C ASP A 61 17.97 4.00 -14.17
N LEU A 62 16.66 3.83 -14.20
CA LEU A 62 15.75 4.52 -13.27
C LEU A 62 15.89 3.95 -11.85
N ARG A 63 16.10 2.63 -11.71
CA ARG A 63 16.36 2.00 -10.40
C ARG A 63 17.64 2.52 -9.76
N ALA A 64 18.73 2.58 -10.53
CA ALA A 64 20.01 3.13 -10.08
C ALA A 64 19.84 4.57 -9.59
N ALA A 65 19.14 5.40 -10.38
CA ALA A 65 18.87 6.77 -9.99
C ALA A 65 18.06 6.87 -8.67
N LEU A 66 17.00 6.08 -8.51
CA LEU A 66 16.24 6.07 -7.26
C LEU A 66 17.08 5.57 -6.07
N MET A 67 17.95 4.59 -6.30
CA MET A 67 18.87 4.06 -5.28
C MET A 67 19.87 5.13 -4.83
N GLU A 68 20.51 5.83 -5.76
CA GLU A 68 21.41 6.96 -5.48
C GLU A 68 20.70 8.05 -4.65
N ILE A 69 19.45 8.39 -4.97
CA ILE A 69 18.67 9.34 -4.16
C ILE A 69 18.39 8.79 -2.75
N CYS A 70 18.07 7.50 -2.63
CA CYS A 70 17.85 6.89 -1.32
C CYS A 70 19.11 6.93 -0.45
N GLU A 71 20.28 6.70 -1.04
CA GLU A 71 21.58 6.79 -0.35
C GLU A 71 21.83 8.20 0.17
N VAL A 72 21.60 9.23 -0.65
CA VAL A 72 21.74 10.64 -0.22
C VAL A 72 20.78 10.99 0.92
N LEU A 73 19.57 10.41 0.94
CA LEU A 73 18.59 10.61 2.01
C LEU A 73 18.78 9.71 3.24
N ASN A 74 19.81 8.84 3.23
CA ASN A 74 20.03 7.79 4.22
C ASN A 74 18.80 6.87 4.44
N ASN A 75 18.08 6.59 3.36
CA ASN A 75 16.90 5.72 3.35
C ASN A 75 17.28 4.35 2.79
N LYS A 76 16.76 3.28 3.41
CA LYS A 76 16.88 1.92 2.83
C LYS A 76 16.13 1.86 1.50
N TYR A 77 16.88 1.66 0.41
CA TYR A 77 16.31 1.40 -0.91
C TYR A 77 15.51 0.09 -0.93
N THR A 78 14.37 0.12 -1.61
CA THR A 78 13.59 -1.08 -1.95
C THR A 78 13.01 -0.87 -3.33
N MET A 79 13.17 -1.85 -4.22
CA MET A 79 12.61 -1.75 -5.56
C MET A 79 11.08 -1.69 -5.45
N PRO A 80 10.41 -0.65 -6.00
CA PRO A 80 8.96 -0.54 -5.94
C PRO A 80 8.24 -1.78 -6.53
N GLN A 81 7.48 -2.46 -5.69
CA GLN A 81 6.69 -3.63 -6.07
C GLN A 81 5.24 -3.24 -6.38
N ASN A 82 4.55 -4.08 -7.14
CA ASN A 82 3.10 -3.99 -7.26
C ASN A 82 2.43 -4.92 -6.24
N TYR A 83 1.21 -4.57 -5.84
CA TYR A 83 0.38 -5.46 -5.04
C TYR A 83 -0.24 -6.55 -5.92
N ILE A 84 -0.68 -7.64 -5.27
CA ILE A 84 -1.31 -8.79 -5.90
C ILE A 84 -2.81 -8.68 -5.71
N SER A 85 -3.57 -8.53 -6.80
CA SER A 85 -5.02 -8.28 -6.75
C SER A 85 -5.84 -9.37 -6.05
N PHE A 86 -5.44 -10.63 -6.18
CA PHE A 86 -6.09 -11.78 -5.52
C PHE A 86 -5.58 -12.05 -4.09
N ARG A 87 -4.47 -11.42 -3.68
CA ARG A 87 -3.97 -11.37 -2.30
C ARG A 87 -3.90 -9.91 -1.87
N TRP A 88 -5.06 -9.27 -1.84
CA TRP A 88 -5.16 -7.81 -1.83
C TRP A 88 -4.39 -7.15 -0.67
N LEU A 89 -4.30 -7.80 0.50
CA LEU A 89 -3.53 -7.30 1.66
C LEU A 89 -2.03 -7.13 1.37
N SER A 90 -1.48 -7.71 0.30
CA SER A 90 -0.12 -7.38 -0.16
C SER A 90 0.09 -5.88 -0.42
N VAL A 91 -0.98 -5.10 -0.63
CA VAL A 91 -0.94 -3.63 -0.69
C VAL A 91 -0.34 -3.02 0.58
N TYR A 92 -0.49 -3.66 1.75
CA TYR A 92 0.11 -3.19 2.99
C TYR A 92 1.64 -3.16 2.89
N VAL A 93 2.26 -4.23 2.39
CA VAL A 93 3.72 -4.32 2.23
C VAL A 93 4.21 -3.21 1.30
N VAL A 94 3.50 -3.00 0.18
CA VAL A 94 3.82 -1.95 -0.78
C VAL A 94 3.63 -0.55 -0.16
N ALA A 95 2.57 -0.33 0.62
CA ALA A 95 2.31 0.93 1.30
C ALA A 95 3.35 1.25 2.38
N GLN A 96 3.83 0.24 3.10
CA GLN A 96 4.88 0.39 4.09
C GLN A 96 6.22 0.79 3.44
N ASP A 97 6.60 0.12 2.35
CA ASP A 97 7.80 0.48 1.60
C ASP A 97 7.67 1.87 0.96
N PHE A 98 6.49 2.19 0.41
CA PHE A 98 6.19 3.51 -0.12
C PHE A 98 6.31 4.60 0.95
N SER A 99 5.73 4.39 2.14
CA SER A 99 5.81 5.33 3.26
C SER A 99 7.26 5.65 3.63
N ARG A 100 8.12 4.63 3.72
CA ARG A 100 9.56 4.79 3.96
C ARG A 100 10.28 5.56 2.85
N MET A 101 9.89 5.35 1.60
CA MET A 101 10.56 5.89 0.43
C MET A 101 9.93 7.16 -0.15
N ILE A 102 8.86 7.69 0.45
CA ILE A 102 8.06 8.77 -0.15
C ILE A 102 8.92 10.01 -0.47
N SER A 103 9.84 10.40 0.42
CA SER A 103 10.78 11.50 0.18
C SER A 103 11.66 11.26 -1.04
N ALA A 104 12.22 10.05 -1.17
CA ALA A 104 13.08 9.68 -2.30
C ALA A 104 12.29 9.66 -3.61
N LEU A 105 11.07 9.12 -3.58
CA LEU A 105 10.17 9.10 -4.73
C LEU A 105 9.76 10.52 -5.13
N THR A 106 9.43 11.39 -4.18
CA THR A 106 9.12 12.80 -4.46
C THR A 106 10.30 13.49 -5.15
N LEU A 107 11.53 13.35 -4.65
CA LEU A 107 12.71 13.92 -5.29
C LEU A 107 12.97 13.34 -6.69
N PHE A 108 12.77 12.02 -6.86
CA PHE A 108 12.91 11.38 -8.15
C PHE A 108 11.90 11.92 -9.17
N TYR A 109 10.62 11.95 -8.81
CA TYR A 109 9.54 12.39 -9.68
C TYR A 109 9.53 13.90 -9.94
N PHE A 110 10.13 14.71 -9.05
CA PHE A 110 10.36 16.14 -9.28
C PHE A 110 11.13 16.42 -10.57
N SER A 111 12.01 15.51 -10.98
CA SER A 111 12.79 15.63 -12.23
C SER A 111 11.92 15.76 -13.48
N PHE A 112 10.74 15.13 -13.47
CA PHE A 112 9.84 15.03 -14.64
C PHE A 112 8.76 16.12 -14.67
N LEU A 113 8.71 16.98 -13.64
CA LEU A 113 7.80 18.12 -13.62
C LEU A 113 8.20 19.18 -14.65
N SER A 114 7.21 19.89 -15.18
CA SER A 114 7.40 21.08 -16.00
C SER A 114 8.06 22.21 -15.22
N ARG A 115 8.54 23.24 -15.93
CA ARG A 115 9.23 24.38 -15.31
C ARG A 115 8.34 25.14 -14.31
N SER A 116 7.05 25.30 -14.64
CA SER A 116 6.08 25.96 -13.75
C SER A 116 5.83 25.12 -12.50
N GLU A 117 5.59 23.82 -12.65
CA GLU A 117 5.39 22.88 -11.53
C GLU A 117 6.62 22.82 -10.62
N LYS A 118 7.83 22.75 -11.17
CA LYS A 118 9.07 22.78 -10.39
C LYS A 118 9.18 24.03 -9.53
N THR A 119 8.76 25.18 -10.05
CA THR A 119 8.75 26.44 -9.29
C THR A 119 7.77 26.37 -8.12
N ASN A 120 6.57 25.86 -8.38
CA ASN A 120 5.52 25.73 -7.36
C ASN A 120 5.87 24.72 -6.25
N PHE A 121 6.51 23.60 -6.61
CA PHE A 121 6.82 22.52 -5.68
C PHE A 121 8.25 22.53 -5.15
N LEU A 122 9.06 23.54 -5.48
CA LEU A 122 10.41 23.72 -4.92
C LEU A 122 10.42 23.72 -3.37
N PRO A 123 9.46 24.36 -2.66
CA PRO A 123 9.41 24.29 -1.20
C PRO A 123 9.30 22.86 -0.65
N VAL A 124 8.66 21.94 -1.38
CA VAL A 124 8.56 20.53 -1.00
C VAL A 124 9.94 19.87 -1.00
N VAL A 125 10.74 20.12 -2.04
CA VAL A 125 12.11 19.63 -2.16
C VAL A 125 12.99 20.18 -1.04
N ILE A 126 12.90 21.48 -0.77
CA ILE A 126 13.65 22.13 0.31
C ILE A 126 13.30 21.53 1.67
N ASN A 127 12.02 21.24 1.92
CA ASN A 127 11.57 20.61 3.17
C ASN A 127 12.11 19.18 3.31
N ILE A 128 12.17 18.40 2.21
CA ILE A 128 12.79 17.07 2.23
C ILE A 128 14.28 17.16 2.58
N TYR A 129 15.01 18.11 1.99
CA TYR A 129 16.42 18.31 2.32
C TYR A 129 16.65 18.63 3.80
N LYS A 130 15.79 19.48 4.38
CA LYS A 130 15.85 19.80 5.82
C LYS A 130 15.53 18.57 6.67
N LEU A 131 14.46 17.85 6.34
CA LEU A 131 14.01 16.67 7.08
C LEU A 131 15.10 15.57 7.14
N HIS A 132 15.82 15.37 6.04
CA HIS A 132 16.85 14.34 5.92
C HIS A 132 18.27 14.86 6.16
N ASN A 133 18.45 16.11 6.59
CA ASN A 133 19.75 16.74 6.82
C ASN A 133 20.71 16.61 5.62
N VAL A 134 20.19 16.81 4.41
CA VAL A 134 20.96 16.62 3.17
C VAL A 134 22.06 17.69 3.05
N THR A 135 23.30 17.24 2.85
CA THR A 135 24.48 18.10 2.71
C THR A 135 24.43 18.91 1.40
N GLU A 136 25.20 20.00 1.30
CA GLU A 136 25.30 20.76 0.04
C GLU A 136 25.78 19.90 -1.13
N ALA A 137 26.75 19.00 -0.91
CA ALA A 137 27.19 18.04 -1.91
C ALA A 137 26.05 17.10 -2.35
N GLY A 138 25.22 16.63 -1.41
CA GLY A 138 24.04 15.83 -1.71
C GLY A 138 22.98 16.59 -2.51
N LYS A 139 22.75 17.88 -2.19
CA LYS A 139 21.84 18.75 -2.94
C LYS A 139 22.33 18.97 -4.37
N GLU A 140 23.62 19.23 -4.56
CA GLU A 140 24.23 19.41 -5.88
C GLU A 140 24.15 18.11 -6.70
N PHE A 141 24.40 16.97 -6.07
CA PHE A 141 24.25 15.66 -6.70
C PHE A 141 22.81 15.43 -7.19
N ILE A 142 21.81 15.65 -6.32
CA ILE A 142 20.40 15.50 -6.69
C ILE A 142 20.00 16.48 -7.80
N HIS A 143 20.52 17.72 -7.76
CA HIS A 143 20.29 18.69 -8.83
C HIS A 143 20.83 18.20 -10.19
N LYS A 144 22.06 17.67 -10.23
CA LYS A 144 22.64 17.07 -11.45
C LYS A 144 21.81 15.89 -11.95
N MET A 145 21.31 15.07 -11.02
CA MET A 145 20.39 13.97 -11.35
C MET A 145 19.08 14.46 -11.96
N HIS A 146 18.50 15.53 -11.43
CA HIS A 146 17.27 16.12 -11.98
C HIS A 146 17.46 16.55 -13.43
N SER A 147 18.58 17.19 -13.76
CA SER A 147 18.92 17.55 -15.15
C SER A 147 19.03 16.32 -16.03
N ARG A 148 19.81 15.30 -15.62
CA ARG A 148 19.99 14.04 -16.37
C ARG A 148 18.66 13.32 -16.63
N LEU A 149 17.75 13.30 -15.65
CA LEU A 149 16.47 12.63 -15.78
C LEU A 149 15.47 13.42 -16.63
N ALA A 150 15.54 14.75 -16.61
CA ALA A 150 14.67 15.62 -17.41
C ALA A 150 14.94 15.52 -18.93
N GLU A 151 16.16 15.17 -19.33
CA GLU A 151 16.56 15.01 -20.73
C GLU A 151 16.11 13.67 -21.35
N LYS A 152 15.55 12.75 -20.56
CA LYS A 152 15.14 11.45 -21.09
C LYS A 152 13.95 11.57 -22.04
N ASN A 153 14.13 11.05 -23.23
CA ASN A 153 13.05 10.83 -24.17
C ASN A 153 12.07 9.79 -23.62
N MET A 154 10.79 10.14 -23.62
CA MET A 154 9.72 9.29 -23.12
C MET A 154 8.59 9.21 -24.12
N THR A 155 8.00 8.01 -24.22
CA THR A 155 6.75 7.80 -24.95
C THR A 155 5.62 8.60 -24.30
N GLN A 156 4.54 8.87 -25.04
CA GLN A 156 3.38 9.57 -24.49
C GLN A 156 2.81 8.84 -23.27
N ALA A 157 2.67 7.51 -23.35
CA ALA A 157 2.24 6.69 -22.22
C ALA A 157 3.14 6.81 -20.99
N GLY A 158 4.46 6.99 -21.19
CA GLY A 158 5.40 7.29 -20.11
C GLY A 158 5.13 8.67 -19.49
N LYS A 159 4.90 9.70 -20.31
CA LYS A 159 4.60 11.06 -19.86
C LYS A 159 3.30 11.11 -19.05
N ASP A 160 2.24 10.49 -19.57
CA ASP A 160 0.94 10.41 -18.90
C ASP A 160 1.06 9.72 -17.54
N ARG A 161 1.90 8.68 -17.45
CA ARG A 161 2.17 7.99 -16.19
C ARG A 161 2.89 8.89 -15.19
N LYS A 162 3.93 9.61 -15.60
CA LYS A 162 4.61 10.58 -14.72
C LYS A 162 3.66 11.66 -14.22
N SER A 163 2.77 12.15 -15.08
CA SER A 163 1.76 13.14 -14.70
C SER A 163 0.82 12.61 -13.61
N ARG A 164 0.26 11.40 -13.78
CA ARG A 164 -0.59 10.77 -12.74
C ARG A 164 0.13 10.56 -11.41
N ILE A 165 1.41 10.17 -11.46
CA ILE A 165 2.22 10.01 -10.26
C ILE A 165 2.49 11.37 -9.60
N ALA A 166 2.85 12.38 -10.40
CA ALA A 166 3.11 13.73 -9.94
C ALA A 166 1.87 14.34 -9.26
N GLU A 167 0.70 14.23 -9.87
CA GLU A 167 -0.57 14.66 -9.29
C GLU A 167 -0.75 14.08 -7.87
N LYS A 168 -0.48 12.78 -7.68
CA LYS A 168 -0.63 12.13 -6.38
C LYS A 168 0.46 12.47 -5.36
N LEU A 169 1.70 12.68 -5.81
CA LEU A 169 2.82 12.97 -4.92
C LEU A 169 2.92 14.44 -4.53
N PHE A 170 2.44 15.36 -5.37
CA PHE A 170 2.60 16.80 -5.20
C PHE A 170 1.25 17.49 -4.92
N GLU A 171 0.31 17.43 -5.86
CA GLU A 171 -0.98 18.13 -5.75
C GLU A 171 -1.86 17.51 -4.64
N ASN A 172 -2.04 16.19 -4.70
CA ASN A 172 -2.81 15.41 -3.72
C ASN A 172 -1.93 14.87 -2.58
N SER A 173 -0.78 15.51 -2.30
CA SER A 173 0.22 15.00 -1.37
C SER A 173 -0.31 14.75 0.04
N LEU A 174 -1.18 15.63 0.55
CA LEU A 174 -1.82 15.47 1.86
C LEU A 174 -2.71 14.23 1.88
N THR A 175 -3.61 14.10 0.91
CA THR A 175 -4.50 12.95 0.76
C THR A 175 -3.71 11.64 0.64
N THR A 176 -2.67 11.61 -0.20
CA THR A 176 -1.80 10.44 -0.37
C THR A 176 -1.12 10.04 0.93
N LYS A 177 -0.59 11.01 1.69
CA LYS A 177 0.03 10.75 3.00
C LYS A 177 -0.98 10.25 4.03
N LEU A 178 -2.16 10.86 4.11
CA LEU A 178 -3.22 10.44 5.03
C LEU A 178 -3.68 9.02 4.76
N ILE A 179 -3.99 8.68 3.50
CA ILE A 179 -4.41 7.32 3.13
C ILE A 179 -3.26 6.33 3.41
N THR A 180 -2.01 6.69 3.08
CA THR A 180 -0.86 5.83 3.34
C THR A 180 -0.71 5.53 4.82
N ASN A 181 -0.77 6.55 5.68
CA ASN A 181 -0.67 6.39 7.13
C ASN A 181 -1.82 5.56 7.69
N LEU A 182 -3.04 5.77 7.18
CA LEU A 182 -4.20 4.95 7.56
C LEU A 182 -3.98 3.48 7.23
N LEU A 183 -3.57 3.17 5.98
CA LEU A 183 -3.36 1.78 5.56
C LEU A 183 -2.21 1.12 6.33
N VAL A 184 -1.09 1.83 6.52
CA VAL A 184 0.06 1.32 7.27
C VAL A 184 -0.27 1.09 8.75
N SER A 185 -1.25 1.80 9.31
CA SER A 185 -1.67 1.62 10.71
C SER A 185 -2.70 0.51 10.89
N VAL A 186 -3.64 0.36 9.96
CA VAL A 186 -4.81 -0.53 10.13
C VAL A 186 -4.60 -1.90 9.48
N LEU A 187 -4.02 -1.95 8.28
CA LEU A 187 -3.85 -3.23 7.56
C LEU A 187 -2.90 -4.24 8.23
N PRO A 188 -1.89 -3.88 9.05
CA PRO A 188 -1.11 -4.86 9.79
C PRO A 188 -1.96 -5.82 10.62
N LEU A 189 -3.04 -5.34 11.24
CA LEU A 189 -3.93 -6.16 12.09
C LEU A 189 -4.51 -7.34 11.29
N LEU A 190 -4.97 -7.06 10.08
CA LEU A 190 -5.52 -8.07 9.16
C LEU A 190 -4.41 -8.97 8.59
N GLN A 191 -3.26 -8.40 8.27
CA GLN A 191 -2.11 -9.13 7.72
C GLN A 191 -1.51 -10.12 8.73
N GLU A 192 -1.44 -9.75 10.00
CA GLU A 192 -0.95 -10.61 11.09
C GLU A 192 -1.89 -11.79 11.33
N TYR A 193 -3.20 -11.54 11.33
CA TYR A 193 -4.21 -12.60 11.38
C TYR A 193 -4.03 -13.59 10.23
N VAL A 194 -3.91 -13.10 8.99
CA VAL A 194 -3.71 -13.97 7.81
C VAL A 194 -2.42 -14.79 7.95
N LYS A 195 -1.30 -14.16 8.32
CA LYS A 195 -0.01 -14.84 8.51
C LYS A 195 -0.08 -15.94 9.58
N LEU A 196 -0.85 -15.75 10.64
CA LEU A 196 -1.03 -16.75 11.70
C LEU A 196 -1.69 -18.02 11.16
N PHE A 197 -2.75 -17.87 10.36
CA PHE A 197 -3.51 -19.00 9.82
C PHE A 197 -2.95 -19.56 8.51
N GLU A 198 -2.03 -18.86 7.85
CA GLU A 198 -1.19 -19.37 6.76
C GLU A 198 0.07 -20.11 7.26
N SER A 199 0.24 -20.24 8.58
CA SER A 199 1.39 -20.97 9.15
C SER A 199 1.34 -22.47 8.82
N GLY A 200 2.51 -23.12 8.87
CA GLY A 200 2.62 -24.54 8.56
C GLY A 200 1.92 -25.50 9.54
N THR A 201 1.38 -24.98 10.65
CA THR A 201 0.67 -25.76 11.66
C THR A 201 -0.82 -25.41 11.67
N PRO A 202 -1.74 -26.39 11.64
CA PRO A 202 -3.17 -26.12 11.76
C PRO A 202 -3.53 -25.52 13.13
N LEU A 203 -4.09 -24.31 13.14
CA LEU A 203 -4.44 -23.56 14.37
C LEU A 203 -5.96 -23.38 14.57
N ILE A 204 -6.78 -24.30 14.08
CA ILE A 204 -8.26 -24.17 14.14
C ILE A 204 -8.81 -23.95 15.55
N HIS A 205 -8.16 -24.53 16.57
CA HIS A 205 -8.54 -24.35 17.98
C HIS A 205 -8.37 -22.91 18.48
N LYS A 206 -7.59 -22.06 17.80
CA LYS A 206 -7.41 -20.63 18.11
C LYS A 206 -8.28 -19.72 17.24
N LEU A 207 -9.02 -20.27 16.27
CA LEU A 207 -9.70 -19.49 15.24
C LEU A 207 -10.67 -18.48 15.86
N HIS A 208 -11.58 -18.94 16.70
CA HIS A 208 -12.57 -18.09 17.35
C HIS A 208 -11.94 -16.97 18.17
N ASP A 209 -10.97 -17.30 19.03
CA ASP A 209 -10.31 -16.31 19.89
C ASP A 209 -9.57 -15.27 19.08
N LYS A 210 -8.86 -15.68 18.02
CA LYS A 210 -8.12 -14.76 17.15
C LYS A 210 -9.03 -13.92 16.26
N GLN A 211 -10.18 -14.42 15.85
CA GLN A 211 -11.20 -13.61 15.17
C GLN A 211 -11.75 -12.54 16.10
N PHE A 212 -12.05 -12.90 17.35
CA PHE A 212 -12.56 -11.95 18.34
C PHE A 212 -11.52 -10.87 18.66
N GLU A 213 -10.26 -11.27 18.91
CA GLU A 213 -9.15 -10.33 19.11
C GLU A 213 -8.95 -9.39 17.91
N LEU A 214 -9.02 -9.90 16.68
CA LEU A 214 -8.90 -9.10 15.46
C LEU A 214 -10.00 -8.04 15.39
N ILE A 215 -11.27 -8.44 15.59
CA ILE A 215 -12.40 -7.51 15.54
C ILE A 215 -12.27 -6.43 16.61
N LYS A 216 -11.96 -6.82 17.86
CA LYS A 216 -11.78 -5.89 18.98
C LYS A 216 -10.65 -4.90 18.71
N SER A 217 -9.52 -5.38 18.20
CA SER A 217 -8.35 -4.55 17.86
C SER A 217 -8.64 -3.60 16.70
N PHE A 218 -9.35 -4.08 15.68
CA PHE A 218 -9.75 -3.25 14.54
C PHE A 218 -10.72 -2.15 14.96
N LEU A 219 -11.74 -2.48 15.77
CA LEU A 219 -12.69 -1.49 16.29
C LEU A 219 -12.00 -0.48 17.22
N ALA A 220 -10.94 -0.88 17.94
CA ALA A 220 -10.14 0.02 18.76
C ALA A 220 -9.47 1.16 17.99
N CYS A 221 -9.26 1.01 16.67
CA CYS A 221 -8.78 2.10 15.84
C CYS A 221 -9.81 3.23 15.65
N PHE A 222 -11.10 2.96 15.88
CA PHE A 222 -12.20 3.88 15.51
C PHE A 222 -13.17 4.18 16.66
N MET A 223 -13.17 3.37 17.71
CA MET A 223 -14.10 3.47 18.83
C MET A 223 -13.37 3.86 20.12
N LYS A 224 -14.08 4.55 21.01
CA LYS A 224 -13.53 4.90 22.32
C LYS A 224 -13.36 3.66 23.20
N PRO A 225 -12.36 3.61 24.09
CA PRO A 225 -12.10 2.47 24.96
C PRO A 225 -13.30 2.04 25.81
N GLU A 226 -14.12 2.99 26.26
CA GLU A 226 -15.26 2.72 27.14
C GLU A 226 -16.34 1.90 26.43
N VAL A 227 -16.54 2.13 25.13
CA VAL A 227 -17.49 1.35 24.33
C VAL A 227 -16.96 -0.06 24.10
N LEU A 228 -15.66 -0.20 23.86
CA LEU A 228 -15.02 -1.51 23.65
C LEU A 228 -15.00 -2.37 24.91
N ALA A 229 -14.92 -1.76 26.10
CA ALA A 229 -14.98 -2.48 27.37
C ALA A 229 -16.32 -3.20 27.58
N THR A 230 -17.39 -2.75 26.92
CA THR A 230 -18.71 -3.41 26.97
C THR A 230 -18.78 -4.66 26.08
N LEU A 231 -17.92 -4.77 25.05
CA LEU A 231 -17.73 -5.98 24.27
C LEU A 231 -16.93 -6.95 25.14
N GLY A 232 -17.62 -7.87 25.82
CA GLY A 232 -17.02 -8.84 26.77
C GLY A 232 -15.91 -9.69 26.14
N ASP A 233 -15.28 -10.56 26.92
CA ASP A 233 -14.17 -11.39 26.40
C ASP A 233 -14.66 -12.65 25.67
N SER A 234 -13.87 -13.14 24.71
CA SER A 234 -14.19 -14.35 23.91
C SER A 234 -14.42 -15.60 24.78
N THR A 235 -13.98 -15.57 26.03
CA THR A 235 -14.03 -16.64 27.02
C THR A 235 -15.31 -16.66 27.86
N LYS A 236 -16.20 -15.66 27.74
CA LYS A 236 -17.52 -15.73 28.39
C LYS A 236 -18.38 -16.77 27.67
N LYS A 237 -18.28 -18.03 28.12
CA LYS A 237 -19.26 -19.08 27.83
C LYS A 237 -20.65 -18.53 28.16
N LYS A 238 -21.53 -18.49 27.17
CA LYS A 238 -22.97 -18.40 27.43
C LYS A 238 -23.44 -19.71 28.06
#